data_AF-A0A1A0J9K7-F1
#
_entry.id   AF-A0A1A0J9K7-F1
#
_cell.length_a   1.000
_cell.length_b   1.000
_cell.length_c   1.000
_cell.angle_alpha   90.00
_cell.angle_beta   90.00
_cell.angle_gamma   90.00
#
_symmetry.space_group_name_H-M   'P 1'
#
loop_
_entity.id
_entity.type
_entity.pdbx_description
1 polymer ?
#
loop_
_entity_poly.entity_id
_entity_poly.type
_entity_poly.pdbx_seq_one_letter_code
_entity_poly.pdbx_strand_id
1 'polypeptide(L)'
;TPAASPAHAGPGFIAAPLDPAQVPGADPAAPALSPGAVPPDMADQVGAEVKELTRDTPFSMVALTAKELADTTSLIRAQQADGTWGPWFPADRVDTDRSDHAAAPARTGTEPIYVGETKAVQILTTHKAITPAAGRSDDPAQQAASQLSAVLINPGRGAIDDNLASVAAPLPGGGPKVISRAQWGADESLRCEEPTYDDGLGGITVHHTAGRNDYTKAESAGIVRAIYAYHAKTLGWCDIGYNALVDKYGQIFEGRYGGLDRPVEGAHAGGFNENTAGVAMMGDFETEPPSDAQLQATGQFVGWRAEIAGLDPEGHTTMYSEGTDYTPYAEGAAVDLPIVFAHRDVGNTTCPGDAAYARMDRIREIAAGVAADTAPAAPKDQRAHADLAALANAIATYWAGQGGPNGHLGAASSEPTPTGDGGQYAKFVNGYVYAAPDGSIVELAGRILDRFVQLGAESGALGTPLRNPYPVPGGQRADFRLGSLILDTATGVVTTLLKHGGAQPGPAGEPIPQALPVADAPAPPTAPDAPAPSDPQASAAPQPAPDAQPAPDAQAAPEAPAAPAPEAPNPAAPAPVGPVPEAPPAPESAAAAPSQPVPPAPAG
;
A
#
# COMPACT_ATOMS: atom_id res chain seq x y z
N THR A 1 -4.35 -42.97 -7.41
CA THR A 1 -3.49 -41.97 -8.07
C THR A 1 -4.15 -41.49 -9.35
N PRO A 2 -4.96 -40.42 -9.30
CA PRO A 2 -5.20 -39.59 -10.47
C PRO A 2 -3.88 -38.86 -10.84
N ALA A 3 -3.69 -38.51 -12.11
CA ALA A 3 -2.50 -37.79 -12.55
C ALA A 3 -2.58 -36.29 -12.19
N ALA A 4 -1.44 -35.67 -11.90
CA ALA A 4 -1.36 -34.22 -11.76
C ALA A 4 -1.40 -33.56 -13.15
N SER A 5 -2.30 -32.58 -13.33
CA SER A 5 -2.26 -31.68 -14.48
C SER A 5 -1.02 -30.79 -14.42
N PRO A 6 -0.37 -30.47 -15.55
CA PRO A 6 0.80 -29.59 -15.56
C PRO A 6 0.42 -28.16 -15.14
N ALA A 7 1.21 -27.59 -14.25
CA ALA A 7 1.06 -26.20 -13.83
C ALA A 7 1.14 -25.26 -15.04
N HIS A 8 0.21 -24.31 -15.13
CA HIS A 8 0.29 -23.24 -16.11
C HIS A 8 1.35 -22.23 -15.67
N ALA A 9 2.53 -22.30 -16.27
CA ALA A 9 3.49 -21.22 -16.22
C ALA A 9 2.91 -20.03 -17.00
N GLY A 10 2.42 -19.02 -16.29
CA GLY A 10 2.01 -17.76 -16.90
C GLY A 10 3.20 -17.03 -17.54
N PRO A 11 2.98 -16.12 -18.50
CA PRO A 11 4.06 -15.27 -19.01
C PRO A 11 4.58 -14.37 -17.87
N GLY A 12 5.90 -14.25 -17.74
CA GLY A 12 6.51 -13.33 -16.78
C GLY A 12 6.33 -11.88 -17.25
N PHE A 13 5.40 -11.15 -16.65
CA PHE A 13 5.00 -9.81 -17.12
C PHE A 13 5.75 -8.63 -16.48
N ILE A 14 6.60 -8.87 -15.48
CA ILE A 14 7.32 -7.82 -14.75
C ILE A 14 8.83 -7.98 -14.96
N ALA A 15 9.43 -7.01 -15.65
CA ALA A 15 10.88 -6.86 -15.64
C ALA A 15 11.34 -6.55 -14.20
N ALA A 16 12.28 -7.32 -13.66
CA ALA A 16 12.70 -7.16 -12.27
C ALA A 16 13.22 -5.73 -12.01
N PRO A 17 12.78 -5.06 -10.93
CA PRO A 17 13.46 -3.88 -10.41
C PRO A 17 14.94 -4.19 -10.23
N LEU A 18 15.81 -3.29 -10.70
CA LEU A 18 17.26 -3.50 -10.62
C LEU A 18 17.74 -3.31 -9.18
N ASP A 19 18.72 -4.13 -8.81
CA ASP A 19 19.61 -3.87 -7.68
C ASP A 19 20.29 -2.49 -7.89
N PRO A 20 20.21 -1.54 -6.93
CA PRO A 20 20.90 -0.26 -7.01
C PRO A 20 22.40 -0.37 -7.29
N ALA A 21 23.05 -1.48 -6.91
CA ALA A 21 24.46 -1.74 -7.20
C ALA A 21 24.75 -2.07 -8.68
N GLN A 22 23.72 -2.27 -9.50
CA GLN A 22 23.84 -2.52 -10.96
C GLN A 22 23.63 -1.26 -11.80
N VAL A 23 23.37 -0.10 -11.19
CA VAL A 23 23.45 1.20 -11.87
C VAL A 23 24.92 1.45 -12.25
N PRO A 24 25.27 1.66 -13.53
CA PRO A 24 26.63 2.03 -13.90
C PRO A 24 27.09 3.26 -13.13
N GLY A 25 28.27 3.18 -12.51
CA GLY A 25 28.81 4.25 -11.66
C GLY A 25 28.83 5.58 -12.41
N ALA A 26 28.45 6.65 -11.71
CA ALA A 26 28.37 7.98 -12.31
C ALA A 26 29.73 8.40 -12.91
N ASP A 27 29.70 8.90 -14.14
CA ASP A 27 30.81 9.70 -14.66
C ASP A 27 30.71 11.10 -14.02
N PRO A 28 31.67 11.51 -13.16
CA PRO A 28 31.66 12.83 -12.55
C PRO A 28 31.93 13.97 -13.55
N ALA A 29 32.17 13.67 -14.84
CA ALA A 29 32.25 14.65 -15.92
C ALA A 29 30.93 14.88 -16.69
N ALA A 30 29.80 14.29 -16.25
CA ALA A 30 28.48 14.58 -16.81
C ALA A 30 28.19 16.10 -16.75
N PRO A 31 27.83 16.77 -17.87
CA PRO A 31 27.73 18.24 -17.90
C PRO A 31 26.62 18.80 -17.00
N ALA A 32 26.99 19.71 -16.10
CA ALA A 32 26.02 20.43 -15.29
C ALA A 32 25.15 21.37 -16.16
N LEU A 33 23.84 21.15 -16.09
CA LEU A 33 22.75 22.02 -16.56
C LEU A 33 22.68 22.32 -18.07
N SER A 34 21.62 21.81 -18.71
CA SER A 34 21.01 22.50 -19.86
C SER A 34 20.28 23.77 -19.36
N PRO A 35 20.44 24.94 -20.00
CA PRO A 35 19.66 26.13 -19.66
C PRO A 35 18.15 25.86 -19.74
N GLY A 36 17.43 26.16 -18.67
CA GLY A 36 16.00 25.80 -18.53
C GLY A 36 15.72 24.41 -17.95
N ALA A 37 16.72 23.72 -17.39
CA ALA A 37 16.50 22.49 -16.64
C ALA A 37 15.89 22.74 -15.25
N VAL A 38 16.43 23.68 -14.47
CA VAL A 38 15.96 23.98 -13.10
C VAL A 38 14.80 25.01 -13.14
N PRO A 39 13.71 24.81 -12.37
CA PRO A 39 12.67 25.82 -12.17
C PRO A 39 13.24 27.16 -11.64
N PRO A 40 12.74 28.34 -12.06
CA PRO A 40 13.30 29.63 -11.65
C PRO A 40 13.30 29.89 -10.14
N ASP A 41 12.30 29.34 -9.44
CA ASP A 41 12.11 29.35 -7.98
C ASP A 41 13.05 28.38 -7.21
N MET A 42 13.62 27.40 -7.92
CA MET A 42 14.62 26.46 -7.38
C MET A 42 16.06 26.85 -7.72
N ALA A 43 16.27 27.80 -8.64
CA ALA A 43 17.61 28.21 -9.09
C ALA A 43 18.49 28.83 -7.99
N ASP A 44 17.88 29.45 -6.97
CA ASP A 44 18.57 30.03 -5.82
C ASP A 44 18.74 29.03 -4.63
N GLN A 45 18.28 27.78 -4.78
CA GLN A 45 18.40 26.75 -3.73
C GLN A 45 19.79 26.09 -3.74
N VAL A 46 20.52 26.22 -2.62
CA VAL A 46 21.85 25.63 -2.46
C VAL A 46 21.76 24.10 -2.49
N GLY A 47 22.38 23.47 -3.50
CA GLY A 47 22.39 22.01 -3.64
C GLY A 47 21.33 21.44 -4.59
N ALA A 48 20.88 22.21 -5.59
CA ALA A 48 20.05 21.72 -6.69
C ALA A 48 20.87 20.92 -7.73
N GLU A 49 20.71 19.60 -7.78
CA GLU A 49 21.34 18.70 -8.76
C GLU A 49 20.30 18.16 -9.77
N VAL A 50 20.67 18.02 -11.04
CA VAL A 50 19.84 17.33 -12.06
C VAL A 50 20.60 16.12 -12.59
N LYS A 51 20.02 14.93 -12.43
CA LYS A 51 20.57 13.66 -12.93
C LYS A 51 19.69 13.09 -14.03
N GLU A 52 20.29 12.83 -15.19
CA GLU A 52 19.65 12.10 -16.29
C GLU A 52 19.92 10.59 -16.17
N LEU A 53 18.90 9.77 -16.40
CA LEU A 53 18.97 8.31 -16.39
C LEU A 53 18.32 7.76 -17.67
N THR A 54 19.00 6.83 -18.34
CA THR A 54 18.55 6.25 -19.62
C THR A 54 18.56 4.72 -19.60
N ARG A 55 17.71 4.09 -20.44
CA ARG A 55 17.66 2.62 -20.63
C ARG A 55 17.35 2.25 -22.08
N ASP A 56 17.94 1.17 -22.59
CA ASP A 56 17.60 0.59 -23.89
C ASP A 56 16.15 0.07 -23.94
N THR A 57 15.69 -0.49 -22.82
CA THR A 57 14.31 -0.95 -22.59
C THR A 57 13.43 0.21 -22.11
N PRO A 58 12.27 0.48 -22.73
CA PRO A 58 11.38 1.52 -22.25
C PRO A 58 10.79 1.19 -20.87
N PHE A 59 10.37 2.22 -20.16
CA PHE A 59 9.67 2.18 -18.87
C PHE A 59 8.65 3.33 -18.83
N SER A 60 7.71 3.31 -17.88
CA SER A 60 6.64 4.34 -17.83
C SER A 60 6.25 4.79 -16.43
N MET A 61 6.80 4.17 -15.39
CA MET A 61 6.62 4.57 -14.00
C MET A 61 7.99 4.77 -13.35
N VAL A 62 8.13 5.82 -12.53
CA VAL A 62 9.37 6.11 -11.78
C VAL A 62 9.05 6.48 -10.34
N ALA A 63 9.76 5.85 -9.42
CA ALA A 63 9.83 6.26 -8.02
C ALA A 63 11.28 6.48 -7.59
N LEU A 64 11.48 7.14 -6.45
CA LEU A 64 12.79 7.31 -5.82
C LEU A 64 12.77 6.62 -4.46
N THR A 65 13.88 5.98 -4.09
CA THR A 65 14.05 5.41 -2.75
C THR A 65 15.41 5.80 -2.18
N ALA A 66 15.50 5.94 -0.87
CA ALA A 66 16.77 6.15 -0.17
C ALA A 66 16.74 5.43 1.18
N LYS A 67 17.82 5.47 1.95
CA LYS A 67 17.75 5.06 3.36
C LYS A 67 16.93 6.04 4.19
N GLU A 68 17.00 7.32 3.85
CA GLU A 68 16.23 8.42 4.40
C GLU A 68 15.95 9.42 3.27
N LEU A 69 14.75 9.98 3.22
CA LEU A 69 14.30 10.99 2.25
C LEU A 69 13.97 12.35 2.92
N ALA A 70 14.05 12.45 4.25
CA ALA A 70 13.94 13.71 4.97
C ALA A 70 14.88 14.79 4.42
N ASP A 71 14.42 16.05 4.48
CA ASP A 71 15.15 17.25 4.03
C ASP A 71 15.62 17.24 2.55
N THR A 72 15.04 16.37 1.71
CA THR A 72 15.28 16.29 0.27
C THR A 72 13.97 16.48 -0.51
N THR A 73 13.90 17.50 -1.36
CA THR A 73 12.81 17.69 -2.32
C THR A 73 13.22 17.13 -3.67
N SER A 74 12.35 16.38 -4.34
CA SER A 74 12.63 15.78 -5.65
C SER A 74 11.54 16.08 -6.67
N LEU A 75 11.94 16.44 -7.90
CA LEU A 75 11.05 16.50 -9.07
C LEU A 75 11.51 15.52 -10.15
N ILE A 76 10.60 15.00 -10.95
CA ILE A 76 10.90 14.07 -12.08
C ILE A 76 10.27 14.59 -13.37
N ARG A 77 10.98 14.44 -14.49
CA ARG A 77 10.41 14.62 -15.84
C ARG A 77 10.92 13.56 -16.82
N ALA A 78 10.09 13.19 -17.79
CA ALA A 78 10.45 12.26 -18.85
C ALA A 78 10.74 12.95 -20.19
N GLN A 79 11.57 12.31 -21.01
CA GLN A 79 11.70 12.64 -22.41
C GLN A 79 10.51 12.06 -23.19
N GLN A 80 9.93 12.87 -24.06
CA GLN A 80 8.81 12.50 -24.92
C GLN A 80 9.30 11.83 -26.22
N ALA A 81 8.38 11.21 -26.96
CA ALA A 81 8.71 10.47 -28.19
C ALA A 81 9.28 11.36 -29.33
N ASP A 82 9.12 12.67 -29.27
CA ASP A 82 9.73 13.65 -30.18
C ASP A 82 11.13 14.12 -29.74
N GLY A 83 11.63 13.63 -28.59
CA GLY A 83 12.90 14.00 -28.00
C GLY A 83 12.85 15.21 -27.05
N THR A 84 11.71 15.89 -26.91
CA THR A 84 11.55 17.01 -25.97
C THR A 84 11.42 16.54 -24.53
N TRP A 85 11.67 17.43 -23.57
CA TRP A 85 11.45 17.16 -22.14
C TRP A 85 10.05 17.61 -21.72
N GLY A 86 9.34 16.77 -20.97
CA GLY A 86 8.06 17.13 -20.36
C GLY A 86 8.20 18.13 -19.19
N PRO A 87 7.07 18.56 -18.61
CA PRO A 87 7.08 19.32 -17.35
C PRO A 87 7.62 18.48 -16.18
N TRP A 88 7.97 19.17 -15.10
CA TRP A 88 8.40 18.57 -13.83
C TRP A 88 7.18 18.19 -12.98
N PHE A 89 7.23 17.03 -12.35
CA PHE A 89 6.24 16.54 -11.36
C PHE A 89 6.92 16.33 -10.01
N PRO A 90 6.27 16.65 -8.88
CA PRO A 90 6.80 16.36 -7.55
C PRO A 90 6.87 14.84 -7.33
N ALA A 91 7.96 14.39 -6.72
CA ALA A 91 8.09 13.03 -6.21
C ALA A 91 7.88 13.06 -4.70
N ASP A 92 6.63 13.21 -4.31
CA ASP A 92 6.22 13.31 -2.91
C ASP A 92 6.56 12.04 -2.13
N ARG A 93 6.91 12.20 -0.86
CA ARG A 93 7.24 11.08 0.02
C ARG A 93 6.01 10.21 0.24
N VAL A 94 6.21 8.89 0.27
CA VAL A 94 5.18 7.98 0.78
C VAL A 94 4.96 8.26 2.27
N ASP A 95 3.69 8.37 2.66
CA ASP A 95 3.23 8.81 3.99
C ASP A 95 2.51 7.69 4.77
N THR A 96 3.05 6.48 4.65
CA THR A 96 2.59 5.24 5.30
C THR A 96 3.68 4.18 5.15
N ASP A 97 3.52 3.07 5.86
CA ASP A 97 4.35 1.87 5.67
C ASP A 97 3.50 0.61 5.44
N ARG A 98 4.16 -0.56 5.38
CA ARG A 98 3.54 -1.90 5.24
C ARG A 98 2.32 -2.12 6.15
N SER A 99 2.42 -1.65 7.39
CA SER A 99 1.37 -1.46 8.40
C SER A 99 1.93 -0.57 9.51
N ASP A 100 1.08 0.06 10.31
CA ASP A 100 1.48 1.02 11.36
C ASP A 100 2.13 0.37 12.60
N HIS A 101 2.39 -0.94 12.54
CA HIS A 101 3.14 -1.70 13.54
C HIS A 101 4.41 -2.35 12.96
N ALA A 102 4.77 -2.01 11.71
CA ALA A 102 5.99 -2.48 11.08
C ALA A 102 7.24 -1.90 11.79
N ALA A 103 8.34 -2.66 11.79
CA ALA A 103 9.63 -2.10 12.13
C ALA A 103 10.08 -1.15 11.01
N ALA A 104 10.62 0.01 11.38
CA ALA A 104 11.02 1.06 10.44
C ALA A 104 11.81 0.51 9.23
N PRO A 105 11.46 0.91 8.00
CA PRO A 105 11.83 0.20 6.79
C PRO A 105 13.32 0.41 6.48
N ALA A 106 13.93 -0.58 5.82
CA ALA A 106 15.34 -0.49 5.43
C ALA A 106 15.62 0.61 4.39
N ARG A 107 14.57 1.09 3.70
CA ARG A 107 14.56 2.20 2.74
C ARG A 107 13.19 2.88 2.77
N THR A 108 13.16 4.21 2.70
CA THR A 108 11.94 4.99 2.43
C THR A 108 11.80 5.27 0.94
N GLY A 109 10.59 5.61 0.49
CA GLY A 109 10.25 5.84 -0.91
C GLY A 109 9.46 7.12 -1.16
N THR A 110 9.43 7.55 -2.43
CA THR A 110 8.43 8.48 -2.97
C THR A 110 7.26 7.70 -3.58
N GLU A 111 6.13 8.36 -3.78
CA GLU A 111 5.06 7.82 -4.61
C GLU A 111 5.59 7.49 -6.03
N PRO A 112 5.06 6.45 -6.70
CA PRO A 112 5.49 6.06 -8.03
C PRO A 112 4.75 6.87 -9.11
N ILE A 113 5.45 7.83 -9.70
CA ILE A 113 4.89 8.73 -10.72
C ILE A 113 4.75 8.00 -12.06
N TYR A 114 3.57 8.03 -12.67
CA TYR A 114 3.42 7.71 -14.10
C TYR A 114 4.01 8.83 -14.95
N VAL A 115 5.05 8.54 -15.72
CA VAL A 115 5.80 9.53 -16.51
C VAL A 115 5.53 9.45 -18.02
N GLY A 116 4.71 8.48 -18.47
CA GLY A 116 4.54 8.13 -19.89
C GLY A 116 5.62 7.17 -20.39
N GLU A 117 5.37 6.41 -21.47
CA GLU A 117 6.41 5.52 -22.02
C GLU A 117 7.61 6.32 -22.50
N THR A 118 8.78 6.05 -21.91
CA THR A 118 10.03 6.73 -22.21
C THR A 118 11.23 5.79 -22.09
N LYS A 119 12.38 6.27 -22.54
CA LYS A 119 13.70 5.67 -22.32
C LYS A 119 14.62 6.55 -21.48
N ALA A 120 14.21 7.78 -21.16
CA ALA A 120 15.04 8.76 -20.48
C ALA A 120 14.21 9.60 -19.49
N VAL A 121 14.71 9.72 -18.27
CA VAL A 121 14.17 10.65 -17.25
C VAL A 121 15.26 11.55 -16.70
N GLN A 122 14.89 12.76 -16.35
CA GLN A 122 15.68 13.64 -15.51
C GLN A 122 15.01 13.75 -14.14
N ILE A 123 15.84 13.70 -13.10
CA ILE A 123 15.45 13.87 -11.70
C ILE A 123 16.17 15.11 -11.20
N LEU A 124 15.43 16.09 -10.71
CA LEU A 124 15.96 17.24 -9.98
C LEU A 124 15.85 16.92 -8.49
N THR A 125 16.95 17.06 -7.75
CA THR A 125 16.97 16.97 -6.28
C THR A 125 17.45 18.28 -5.71
N THR A 126 16.73 18.84 -4.73
CA THR A 126 17.25 19.93 -3.88
C THR A 126 17.33 19.44 -2.44
N HIS A 127 18.43 19.76 -1.76
CA HIS A 127 18.63 19.44 -0.36
C HIS A 127 18.54 20.71 0.49
N LYS A 128 17.90 20.61 1.65
CA LYS A 128 17.86 21.71 2.62
C LYS A 128 19.28 22.01 3.12
N ALA A 129 19.71 23.27 3.03
CA ALA A 129 21.08 23.66 3.33
C ALA A 129 21.49 23.35 4.78
N ILE A 130 22.27 22.28 4.98
CA ILE A 130 22.82 21.89 6.27
C ILE A 130 23.92 22.88 6.65
N THR A 131 23.68 23.74 7.65
CA THR A 131 24.70 24.66 8.17
C THR A 131 25.91 23.88 8.69
N PRO A 132 27.11 23.98 8.10
CA PRO A 132 28.22 23.11 8.47
C PRO A 132 28.70 23.40 9.90
N ALA A 133 28.83 22.34 10.71
CA ALA A 133 29.63 22.40 11.92
C ALA A 133 31.10 22.68 11.50
N ALA A 134 31.62 23.84 11.92
CA ALA A 134 32.88 24.36 11.39
C ALA A 134 34.06 23.40 11.60
N GLY A 135 34.67 22.92 10.51
CA GLY A 135 35.91 22.13 10.57
C GLY A 135 35.99 20.87 9.69
N ARG A 136 34.95 20.51 8.91
CA ARG A 136 35.07 19.47 7.87
C ARG A 136 35.23 20.09 6.48
N SER A 137 36.05 19.44 5.65
CA SER A 137 36.36 19.82 4.26
C SER A 137 35.46 19.16 3.22
N ASP A 138 34.58 18.25 3.65
CA ASP A 138 33.82 17.37 2.79
C ASP A 138 32.46 18.02 2.50
N ASP A 139 32.09 18.08 1.21
CA ASP A 139 30.84 18.75 0.79
C ASP A 139 29.61 17.96 1.29
N PRO A 140 28.73 18.57 2.12
CA PRO A 140 27.53 17.90 2.61
C PRO A 140 26.57 17.46 1.50
N ALA A 141 26.51 18.18 0.38
CA ALA A 141 25.61 17.85 -0.73
C ALA A 141 25.97 16.50 -1.36
N GLN A 142 27.27 16.26 -1.61
CA GLN A 142 27.75 15.00 -2.19
C GLN A 142 27.56 13.80 -1.25
N GLN A 143 27.46 14.01 0.07
CA GLN A 143 27.14 12.94 1.01
C GLN A 143 25.64 12.64 1.07
N ALA A 144 24.76 13.65 0.94
CA ALA A 144 23.31 13.47 0.86
C ALA A 144 22.89 12.74 -0.44
N ALA A 145 23.40 13.18 -1.59
CA ALA A 145 23.10 12.58 -2.89
C ALA A 145 23.54 11.10 -3.03
N SER A 146 24.44 10.63 -2.16
CA SER A 146 25.07 9.30 -2.25
C SER A 146 24.15 8.10 -1.96
N GLN A 147 22.91 8.31 -1.50
CA GLN A 147 22.00 7.22 -1.06
C GLN A 147 20.68 7.12 -1.83
N LEU A 148 20.40 8.05 -2.76
CA LEU A 148 19.18 8.04 -3.57
C LEU A 148 19.28 7.03 -4.72
N SER A 149 18.21 6.29 -5.00
CA SER A 149 18.15 5.29 -6.06
C SER A 149 16.80 5.33 -6.77
N ALA A 150 16.82 5.58 -8.08
CA ALA A 150 15.62 5.63 -8.91
C ALA A 150 15.16 4.22 -9.33
N VAL A 151 13.86 3.98 -9.23
CA VAL A 151 13.21 2.71 -9.52
C VAL A 151 12.42 2.88 -10.81
N LEU A 152 12.96 2.36 -11.91
CA LEU A 152 12.41 2.51 -13.26
C LEU A 152 11.60 1.27 -13.64
N ILE A 153 10.27 1.37 -13.66
CA ILE A 153 9.35 0.23 -13.82
C ILE A 153 8.68 0.25 -15.20
N ASN A 154 8.69 -0.90 -15.87
CA ASN A 154 7.84 -1.19 -17.01
C ASN A 154 6.72 -2.17 -16.56
N PRO A 155 5.43 -1.76 -16.56
CA PRO A 155 4.33 -2.60 -16.11
C PRO A 155 3.76 -3.55 -17.17
N GLY A 156 4.30 -3.54 -18.39
CA GLY A 156 3.75 -4.23 -19.54
C GLY A 156 2.37 -3.75 -19.97
N ARG A 157 1.84 -4.34 -21.06
CA ARG A 157 0.44 -4.28 -21.47
C ARG A 157 -0.14 -5.69 -21.56
N GLY A 158 -1.33 -5.89 -21.01
CA GLY A 158 -2.16 -7.07 -21.20
C GLY A 158 -3.04 -6.93 -22.45
N ALA A 159 -3.32 -8.03 -23.14
CA ALA A 159 -4.14 -8.02 -24.36
C ALA A 159 -5.63 -7.65 -24.14
N ILE A 160 -6.06 -7.48 -22.87
CA ILE A 160 -7.39 -7.01 -22.49
C ILE A 160 -7.42 -5.53 -22.08
N ASP A 161 -6.25 -4.89 -21.89
CA ASP A 161 -6.13 -3.54 -21.33
C ASP A 161 -6.95 -2.49 -22.11
N ASP A 162 -6.95 -2.57 -23.45
CA ASP A 162 -7.72 -1.67 -24.32
C ASP A 162 -9.26 -1.82 -24.21
N ASN A 163 -9.77 -2.84 -23.49
CA ASN A 163 -11.20 -3.15 -23.43
C ASN A 163 -11.70 -3.58 -22.03
N LEU A 164 -10.98 -3.24 -20.95
CA LEU A 164 -11.30 -3.64 -19.57
C LEU A 164 -12.74 -3.28 -19.12
N ALA A 165 -13.27 -2.14 -19.59
CA ALA A 165 -14.64 -1.71 -19.29
C ALA A 165 -15.73 -2.68 -19.80
N SER A 166 -15.40 -3.61 -20.72
CA SER A 166 -16.32 -4.65 -21.18
C SER A 166 -16.37 -5.89 -20.26
N VAL A 167 -15.31 -6.14 -19.48
CA VAL A 167 -15.20 -7.28 -18.55
C VAL A 167 -15.45 -6.90 -17.09
N ALA A 168 -15.37 -5.61 -16.76
CA ALA A 168 -15.67 -5.09 -15.42
C ALA A 168 -17.06 -5.53 -14.92
N ALA A 169 -17.10 -6.14 -13.74
CA ALA A 169 -18.28 -6.78 -13.16
C ALA A 169 -18.86 -5.94 -12.01
N PRO A 170 -20.20 -5.89 -11.84
CA PRO A 170 -20.81 -5.19 -10.70
C PRO A 170 -20.47 -5.90 -9.39
N LEU A 171 -20.26 -5.12 -8.34
CA LEU A 171 -20.05 -5.62 -6.98
C LEU A 171 -21.34 -6.17 -6.35
N PRO A 172 -21.25 -6.93 -5.24
CA PRO A 172 -22.41 -7.40 -4.49
C PRO A 172 -23.41 -6.28 -4.13
N GLY A 173 -24.68 -6.63 -3.99
CA GLY A 173 -25.78 -5.68 -3.76
C GLY A 173 -26.23 -4.91 -5.00
N GLY A 174 -25.51 -4.98 -6.12
CA GLY A 174 -25.74 -4.13 -7.30
C GLY A 174 -24.80 -2.92 -7.37
N GLY A 175 -23.68 -2.98 -6.64
CA GLY A 175 -22.66 -1.93 -6.61
C GLY A 175 -21.98 -1.68 -7.97
N PRO A 176 -21.10 -0.67 -8.02
CA PRO A 176 -20.47 -0.21 -9.26
C PRO A 176 -19.64 -1.31 -9.93
N LYS A 177 -19.34 -1.13 -11.22
CA LYS A 177 -18.52 -2.08 -11.98
C LYS A 177 -17.05 -1.91 -11.64
N VAL A 178 -16.42 -3.00 -11.21
CA VAL A 178 -15.00 -3.07 -10.88
C VAL A 178 -14.27 -4.03 -11.80
N ILE A 179 -13.02 -3.67 -12.12
CA ILE A 179 -12.03 -4.50 -12.77
C ILE A 179 -11.27 -5.23 -11.66
N SER A 180 -11.48 -6.54 -11.54
CA SER A 180 -10.84 -7.33 -10.47
C SER A 180 -9.35 -7.53 -10.70
N ARG A 181 -8.61 -7.94 -9.67
CA ARG A 181 -7.16 -8.23 -9.71
C ARG A 181 -6.79 -9.15 -10.88
N ALA A 182 -7.57 -10.20 -11.11
CA ALA A 182 -7.38 -11.12 -12.23
C ALA A 182 -7.64 -10.48 -13.62
N GLN A 183 -8.42 -9.40 -13.70
CA GLN A 183 -8.75 -8.72 -14.96
C GLN A 183 -7.72 -7.65 -15.34
N TRP A 184 -7.17 -6.90 -14.37
CA TRP A 184 -6.06 -5.97 -14.64
C TRP A 184 -4.68 -6.65 -14.65
N GLY A 185 -4.61 -7.94 -14.28
CA GLY A 185 -3.40 -8.76 -14.40
C GLY A 185 -2.46 -8.62 -13.20
N ALA A 186 -3.01 -8.69 -11.98
CA ALA A 186 -2.23 -8.77 -10.76
C ALA A 186 -1.35 -10.03 -10.75
N ASP A 187 -0.03 -9.83 -10.58
CA ASP A 187 0.89 -10.92 -10.28
C ASP A 187 0.78 -11.28 -8.78
N GLU A 188 -0.16 -12.17 -8.46
CA GLU A 188 -0.38 -12.65 -7.08
C GLU A 188 0.86 -13.36 -6.48
N SER A 189 1.91 -13.65 -7.26
CA SER A 189 3.18 -14.19 -6.72
C SER A 189 4.04 -13.12 -6.03
N LEU A 190 3.72 -11.83 -6.20
CA LEU A 190 4.30 -10.75 -5.39
C LEU A 190 3.68 -10.65 -3.99
N ARG A 191 2.52 -11.29 -3.76
CA ARG A 191 1.82 -11.23 -2.48
C ARG A 191 2.42 -12.22 -1.47
N CYS A 192 2.99 -11.69 -0.39
CA CYS A 192 3.68 -12.49 0.63
C CYS A 192 2.86 -12.79 1.90
N GLU A 193 1.71 -12.16 2.11
CA GLU A 193 0.84 -12.36 3.29
C GLU A 193 -0.64 -12.43 2.88
N GLU A 194 -1.45 -13.15 3.66
CA GLU A 194 -2.91 -13.08 3.58
C GLU A 194 -3.42 -11.80 4.28
N PRO A 195 -4.52 -11.19 3.81
CA PRO A 195 -4.95 -9.86 4.26
C PRO A 195 -5.52 -9.88 5.68
N THR A 196 -5.21 -8.84 6.47
CA THR A 196 -5.91 -8.54 7.72
C THR A 196 -7.35 -8.13 7.44
N TYR A 197 -8.24 -8.44 8.39
CA TYR A 197 -9.60 -7.94 8.40
C TYR A 197 -9.95 -7.32 9.75
N ASP A 198 -10.61 -6.16 9.70
CA ASP A 198 -11.08 -5.45 10.88
C ASP A 198 -12.51 -5.86 11.27
N ASP A 199 -12.98 -5.36 12.42
CA ASP A 199 -14.32 -5.64 12.91
C ASP A 199 -15.43 -4.80 12.23
N GLY A 200 -15.04 -3.74 11.53
CA GLY A 200 -15.87 -2.87 10.69
C GLY A 200 -15.04 -1.83 9.93
N LEU A 201 -15.72 -0.88 9.29
CA LEU A 201 -15.10 0.39 8.88
C LEU A 201 -15.69 1.52 9.71
N GLY A 202 -14.84 2.48 10.09
CA GLY A 202 -15.24 3.76 10.67
C GLY A 202 -15.30 4.89 9.65
N GLY A 203 -14.53 4.80 8.56
CA GLY A 203 -14.50 5.80 7.49
C GLY A 203 -13.80 5.34 6.20
N ILE A 204 -13.72 6.25 5.22
CA ILE A 204 -13.20 6.01 3.87
C ILE A 204 -12.27 7.18 3.49
N THR A 205 -11.01 6.88 3.19
CA THR A 205 -9.97 7.87 2.89
C THR A 205 -9.79 8.03 1.39
N VAL A 206 -9.92 9.26 0.89
CA VAL A 206 -9.72 9.63 -0.52
C VAL A 206 -8.29 10.09 -0.75
N HIS A 207 -7.65 9.48 -1.76
CA HIS A 207 -6.26 9.71 -2.16
C HIS A 207 -6.17 10.15 -3.63
N HIS A 208 -4.99 10.65 -4.03
CA HIS A 208 -4.55 10.66 -5.42
C HIS A 208 -3.40 9.65 -5.62
N THR A 209 -2.70 9.66 -6.76
CA THR A 209 -1.50 8.83 -6.99
C THR A 209 -0.28 9.61 -7.48
N ALA A 210 -0.29 10.95 -7.36
CA ALA A 210 0.77 11.88 -7.83
C ALA A 210 1.30 11.62 -9.27
N GLY A 211 0.50 10.99 -10.14
CA GLY A 211 0.93 10.57 -11.47
C GLY A 211 0.43 11.51 -12.57
N ARG A 212 1.11 11.59 -13.72
CA ARG A 212 0.64 12.43 -14.86
C ARG A 212 -0.81 12.12 -15.23
N ASN A 213 -1.61 13.16 -15.45
CA ASN A 213 -3.01 13.02 -15.87
C ASN A 213 -3.20 12.62 -17.34
N ASP A 214 -2.16 12.52 -18.18
CA ASP A 214 -2.31 12.36 -19.63
C ASP A 214 -2.28 10.91 -20.16
N TYR A 215 -2.24 9.90 -19.29
CA TYR A 215 -2.34 8.48 -19.68
C TYR A 215 -3.56 8.14 -20.55
N THR A 216 -3.44 7.14 -21.42
CA THR A 216 -4.59 6.60 -22.18
C THR A 216 -5.38 5.60 -21.35
N LYS A 217 -6.64 5.35 -21.74
CA LYS A 217 -7.54 4.41 -21.05
C LYS A 217 -7.00 2.97 -20.93
N ALA A 218 -6.09 2.60 -21.84
CA ALA A 218 -5.42 1.30 -21.85
C ALA A 218 -4.11 1.26 -21.04
N GLU A 219 -3.57 2.42 -20.62
CA GLU A 219 -2.45 2.46 -19.68
C GLU A 219 -2.90 2.34 -18.21
N SER A 220 -4.18 2.58 -17.89
CA SER A 220 -4.69 2.55 -16.51
C SER A 220 -4.32 1.26 -15.76
N ALA A 221 -4.55 0.08 -16.35
CA ALA A 221 -4.14 -1.18 -15.72
C ALA A 221 -2.62 -1.35 -15.62
N GLY A 222 -1.85 -0.78 -16.55
CA GLY A 222 -0.39 -0.71 -16.45
C GLY A 222 0.06 0.11 -15.23
N ILE A 223 -0.57 1.27 -15.00
CA ILE A 223 -0.31 2.11 -13.82
C ILE A 223 -0.62 1.33 -12.54
N VAL A 224 -1.78 0.67 -12.44
CA VAL A 224 -2.13 -0.17 -11.27
C VAL A 224 -1.11 -1.30 -11.06
N ARG A 225 -0.69 -2.01 -12.12
CA ARG A 225 0.38 -3.03 -12.05
C ARG A 225 1.72 -2.44 -11.57
N ALA A 226 2.07 -1.22 -11.97
CA ALA A 226 3.30 -0.55 -11.53
C ALA A 226 3.25 -0.17 -10.03
N ILE A 227 2.13 0.39 -9.56
CA ILE A 227 1.93 0.74 -8.13
C ILE A 227 2.02 -0.55 -7.27
N TYR A 228 1.31 -1.61 -7.66
CA TYR A 228 1.37 -2.89 -6.95
C TYR A 228 2.78 -3.49 -6.92
N ALA A 229 3.48 -3.51 -8.06
CA ALA A 229 4.86 -4.00 -8.11
C ALA A 229 5.83 -3.14 -7.29
N TYR A 230 5.61 -1.83 -7.20
CA TYR A 230 6.41 -0.95 -6.34
C TYR A 230 6.17 -1.24 -4.86
N HIS A 231 4.91 -1.20 -4.40
CA HIS A 231 4.56 -1.43 -3.01
C HIS A 231 4.95 -2.83 -2.52
N ALA A 232 4.52 -3.89 -3.20
CA ALA A 232 4.75 -5.26 -2.76
C ALA A 232 6.24 -5.67 -2.82
N LYS A 233 6.97 -5.30 -3.89
CA LYS A 233 8.34 -5.80 -4.15
C LYS A 233 9.46 -4.81 -3.84
N THR A 234 9.20 -3.50 -3.87
CA THR A 234 10.24 -2.48 -3.65
C THR A 234 10.18 -1.90 -2.24
N LEU A 235 8.97 -1.63 -1.73
CA LEU A 235 8.76 -1.20 -0.33
C LEU A 235 8.52 -2.40 0.62
N GLY A 236 8.21 -3.59 0.09
CA GLY A 236 8.06 -4.83 0.87
C GLY A 236 6.70 -4.99 1.55
N TRP A 237 5.69 -4.23 1.11
CA TRP A 237 4.37 -4.14 1.74
C TRP A 237 3.46 -5.36 1.56
N CYS A 238 3.93 -6.40 0.86
CA CYS A 238 3.17 -7.58 0.39
C CYS A 238 1.93 -7.31 -0.49
N ASP A 239 1.32 -6.13 -0.51
CA ASP A 239 0.30 -5.78 -1.48
C ASP A 239 0.29 -4.28 -1.78
N ILE A 240 -0.52 -3.87 -2.76
CA ILE A 240 -0.88 -2.46 -2.96
C ILE A 240 -1.60 -1.92 -1.71
N GLY A 241 -1.33 -0.66 -1.36
CA GLY A 241 -1.82 -0.03 -0.13
C GLY A 241 -3.29 0.38 -0.15
N TYR A 242 -3.79 0.82 -1.31
CA TYR A 242 -5.20 1.25 -1.47
C TYR A 242 -6.11 0.05 -1.72
N ASN A 243 -7.32 0.07 -1.14
CA ASN A 243 -8.34 -0.94 -1.40
C ASN A 243 -8.90 -0.82 -2.82
N ALA A 244 -9.08 0.41 -3.34
CA ALA A 244 -9.53 0.65 -4.71
C ALA A 244 -8.77 1.80 -5.38
N LEU A 245 -8.67 1.74 -6.72
CA LEU A 245 -8.14 2.83 -7.54
C LEU A 245 -9.15 3.23 -8.62
N VAL A 246 -9.26 4.52 -8.93
CA VAL A 246 -10.26 5.04 -9.88
C VAL A 246 -9.60 5.93 -10.92
N ASP A 247 -9.73 5.58 -12.21
CA ASP A 247 -9.11 6.34 -13.30
C ASP A 247 -9.96 7.51 -13.81
N LYS A 248 -9.32 8.40 -14.59
CA LYS A 248 -9.97 9.59 -15.18
C LYS A 248 -11.08 9.27 -16.20
N TYR A 249 -11.28 8.00 -16.55
CA TYR A 249 -12.33 7.49 -17.43
C TYR A 249 -13.47 6.79 -16.68
N GLY A 250 -13.44 6.82 -15.35
CA GLY A 250 -14.43 6.18 -14.47
C GLY A 250 -14.27 4.67 -14.34
N GLN A 251 -13.10 4.11 -14.65
CA GLN A 251 -12.80 2.71 -14.35
C GLN A 251 -12.37 2.56 -12.89
N ILE A 252 -13.03 1.66 -12.15
CA ILE A 252 -12.65 1.30 -10.79
C ILE A 252 -11.89 -0.02 -10.84
N PHE A 253 -10.75 -0.09 -10.14
CA PHE A 253 -9.87 -1.24 -10.04
C PHE A 253 -9.84 -1.76 -8.60
N GLU A 254 -9.94 -3.08 -8.44
CA GLU A 254 -9.71 -3.76 -7.17
C GLU A 254 -8.22 -3.66 -6.81
N GLY A 255 -7.90 -2.94 -5.73
CA GLY A 255 -6.55 -2.79 -5.21
C GLY A 255 -6.18 -3.97 -4.31
N ARG A 256 -6.04 -3.70 -3.00
CA ARG A 256 -5.61 -4.70 -1.99
C ARG A 256 -6.52 -5.93 -1.96
N TYR A 257 -5.90 -7.11 -1.94
CA TYR A 257 -6.57 -8.41 -1.93
C TYR A 257 -7.41 -8.64 -0.66
N GLY A 258 -8.55 -9.32 -0.78
CA GLY A 258 -9.39 -9.75 0.36
C GLY A 258 -10.90 -9.57 0.17
N GLY A 259 -11.29 -8.73 -0.78
CA GLY A 259 -12.67 -8.44 -1.16
C GLY A 259 -13.11 -7.03 -0.76
N LEU A 260 -13.58 -6.25 -1.73
CA LEU A 260 -13.97 -4.84 -1.53
C LEU A 260 -15.22 -4.66 -0.66
N ASP A 261 -16.03 -5.71 -0.50
CA ASP A 261 -17.21 -5.78 0.36
C ASP A 261 -16.86 -6.07 1.83
N ARG A 262 -15.57 -6.19 2.16
CA ARG A 262 -15.07 -6.56 3.49
C ARG A 262 -14.16 -5.46 4.07
N PRO A 263 -14.01 -5.37 5.41
CA PRO A 263 -13.11 -4.41 6.04
C PRO A 263 -11.67 -4.95 5.94
N VAL A 264 -11.02 -4.75 4.80
CA VAL A 264 -9.61 -5.12 4.56
C VAL A 264 -8.73 -3.94 4.98
N GLU A 265 -7.85 -4.15 5.95
CA GLU A 265 -6.89 -3.14 6.45
C GLU A 265 -6.03 -2.56 5.31
N GLY A 266 -5.81 -1.25 5.32
CA GLY A 266 -5.03 -0.53 4.31
C GLY A 266 -3.52 -0.60 4.51
N ALA A 267 -2.80 0.06 3.59
CA ALA A 267 -1.45 0.58 3.82
C ALA A 267 -1.31 1.86 2.98
N HIS A 268 -2.13 2.85 3.31
CA HIS A 268 -2.35 4.06 2.53
C HIS A 268 -2.32 5.35 3.34
N ALA A 269 -2.54 5.32 4.65
CA ALA A 269 -2.55 6.52 5.51
C ALA A 269 -1.92 6.19 6.86
N GLY A 270 -0.64 6.56 7.03
CA GLY A 270 0.14 6.14 8.19
C GLY A 270 -0.45 6.67 9.50
N GLY A 271 -0.75 5.77 10.42
CA GLY A 271 -1.40 6.03 11.69
C GLY A 271 -2.94 5.96 11.66
N PHE A 272 -3.56 5.59 10.52
CA PHE A 272 -5.01 5.50 10.30
C PHE A 272 -5.37 4.42 9.25
N ASN A 273 -4.62 3.31 9.20
CA ASN A 273 -4.85 2.20 8.27
C ASN A 273 -5.89 1.19 8.80
N GLU A 274 -6.01 1.04 10.13
CA GLU A 274 -7.03 0.21 10.75
C GLU A 274 -8.43 0.87 10.61
N ASN A 275 -9.44 0.04 10.36
CA ASN A 275 -10.84 0.45 10.26
C ASN A 275 -11.16 1.46 9.14
N THR A 276 -10.27 1.69 8.17
CA THR A 276 -10.50 2.59 7.03
C THR A 276 -10.50 1.83 5.70
N ALA A 277 -10.90 2.51 4.62
CA ALA A 277 -10.71 2.02 3.25
C ALA A 277 -10.19 3.13 2.33
N GLY A 278 -9.06 2.88 1.69
CA GLY A 278 -8.39 3.83 0.81
C GLY A 278 -8.87 3.73 -0.64
N VAL A 279 -9.28 4.87 -1.20
CA VAL A 279 -9.72 5.01 -2.59
C VAL A 279 -8.84 6.04 -3.29
N ALA A 280 -7.95 5.59 -4.18
CA ALA A 280 -7.01 6.47 -4.87
C ALA A 280 -7.48 6.85 -6.27
N MET A 281 -7.71 8.15 -6.50
CA MET A 281 -7.93 8.71 -7.82
C MET A 281 -6.60 8.73 -8.58
N MET A 282 -6.52 8.00 -9.69
CA MET A 282 -5.29 7.90 -10.47
C MET A 282 -5.01 9.20 -11.22
N GLY A 283 -3.94 9.89 -10.82
CA GLY A 283 -3.57 11.22 -11.30
C GLY A 283 -2.86 12.07 -10.24
N ASP A 284 -2.58 13.31 -10.62
CA ASP A 284 -2.12 14.43 -9.79
C ASP A 284 -3.20 15.52 -9.85
N PHE A 285 -3.64 15.98 -8.69
CA PHE A 285 -4.72 16.94 -8.57
C PHE A 285 -4.38 18.11 -7.64
N GLU A 286 -3.11 18.52 -7.59
CA GLU A 286 -2.75 19.77 -6.92
C GLU A 286 -3.34 20.99 -7.66
N THR A 287 -3.32 20.98 -9.00
CA THR A 287 -3.77 22.13 -9.82
C THR A 287 -4.86 21.83 -10.84
N GLU A 288 -4.98 20.60 -11.32
CA GLU A 288 -6.07 20.14 -12.19
C GLU A 288 -7.10 19.35 -11.36
N PRO A 289 -8.42 19.60 -11.48
CA PRO A 289 -9.41 18.81 -10.75
C PRO A 289 -9.59 17.42 -11.40
N PRO A 290 -9.96 16.37 -10.62
CA PRO A 290 -10.35 15.07 -11.18
C PRO A 290 -11.52 15.21 -12.17
N SER A 291 -11.59 14.31 -13.17
CA SER A 291 -12.64 14.39 -14.20
C SER A 291 -14.03 14.11 -13.62
N ASP A 292 -15.09 14.63 -14.25
CA ASP A 292 -16.48 14.32 -13.84
C ASP A 292 -16.77 12.82 -13.79
N ALA A 293 -16.16 12.02 -14.69
CA ALA A 293 -16.29 10.56 -14.70
C ALA A 293 -15.54 9.91 -13.52
N GLN A 294 -14.40 10.46 -13.11
CA GLN A 294 -13.61 10.01 -11.97
C GLN A 294 -14.29 10.35 -10.65
N LEU A 295 -14.81 11.58 -10.50
CA LEU A 295 -15.60 12.00 -9.35
C LEU A 295 -16.88 11.17 -9.21
N GLN A 296 -17.59 10.93 -10.32
CA GLN A 296 -18.80 10.10 -10.33
C GLN A 296 -18.52 8.64 -9.95
N ALA A 297 -17.47 8.03 -10.50
CA ALA A 297 -17.10 6.65 -10.16
C ALA A 297 -16.56 6.52 -8.72
N THR A 298 -15.79 7.51 -8.25
CA THR A 298 -15.28 7.56 -6.87
C THR A 298 -16.44 7.68 -5.89
N GLY A 299 -17.33 8.67 -6.05
CA GLY A 299 -18.50 8.83 -5.20
C GLY A 299 -19.44 7.60 -5.21
N GLN A 300 -19.63 6.96 -6.36
CA GLN A 300 -20.41 5.72 -6.44
C GLN A 300 -19.77 4.54 -5.68
N PHE A 301 -18.44 4.40 -5.74
CA PHE A 301 -17.73 3.39 -4.96
C PHE A 301 -17.76 3.69 -3.47
N VAL A 302 -17.51 4.94 -3.07
CA VAL A 302 -17.58 5.41 -1.68
C VAL A 302 -18.98 5.19 -1.09
N GLY A 303 -20.05 5.57 -1.80
CA GLY A 303 -21.43 5.40 -1.35
C GLY A 303 -21.80 3.93 -1.13
N TRP A 304 -21.52 3.07 -2.11
CA TRP A 304 -21.71 1.62 -1.98
C TRP A 304 -20.89 1.03 -0.82
N ARG A 305 -19.65 1.50 -0.62
CA ARG A 305 -18.79 0.97 0.44
C ARG A 305 -19.25 1.40 1.83
N ALA A 306 -19.75 2.63 1.97
CA ALA A 306 -20.37 3.14 3.18
C ALA A 306 -21.68 2.41 3.50
N GLU A 307 -22.53 2.18 2.50
CA GLU A 307 -23.78 1.40 2.63
C GLU A 307 -23.52 0.00 3.21
N ILE A 308 -22.52 -0.74 2.69
CA ILE A 308 -22.13 -2.05 3.21
C ILE A 308 -21.58 -1.98 4.65
N ALA A 309 -20.96 -0.86 5.03
CA ALA A 309 -20.50 -0.64 6.40
C ALA A 309 -21.63 -0.16 7.35
N GLY A 310 -22.80 0.22 6.83
CA GLY A 310 -23.87 0.87 7.60
C GLY A 310 -23.57 2.33 7.97
N LEU A 311 -22.70 3.00 7.21
CA LEU A 311 -22.23 4.37 7.44
C LEU A 311 -22.99 5.38 6.57
N ASP A 312 -23.15 6.60 7.09
CA ASP A 312 -23.68 7.75 6.35
C ASP A 312 -22.53 8.51 5.65
N PRO A 313 -22.48 8.63 4.31
CA PRO A 313 -21.42 9.35 3.60
C PRO A 313 -21.32 10.85 3.91
N GLU A 314 -22.38 11.48 4.41
CA GLU A 314 -22.41 12.88 4.87
C GLU A 314 -22.26 12.99 6.41
N GLY A 315 -22.17 11.86 7.11
CA GLY A 315 -22.00 11.79 8.56
C GLY A 315 -20.56 12.02 9.05
N HIS A 316 -20.41 12.01 10.38
CA HIS A 316 -19.12 12.14 11.09
C HIS A 316 -18.85 10.91 11.97
N THR A 317 -17.57 10.68 12.26
CA THR A 317 -17.04 9.58 13.07
C THR A 317 -15.91 10.08 13.98
N THR A 318 -15.60 9.35 15.07
CA THR A 318 -14.36 9.55 15.83
C THR A 318 -13.37 8.44 15.48
N MET A 319 -12.34 8.77 14.70
CA MET A 319 -11.20 7.88 14.46
C MET A 319 -10.15 8.06 15.57
N TYR A 320 -9.35 7.03 15.84
CA TYR A 320 -8.22 7.11 16.78
C TYR A 320 -6.93 6.82 16.03
N SER A 321 -5.90 7.65 16.22
CA SER A 321 -4.63 7.40 15.55
C SER A 321 -3.88 6.21 16.15
N GLU A 322 -3.34 5.36 15.29
CA GLU A 322 -2.41 4.27 15.63
C GLU A 322 -1.02 4.82 16.01
N GLY A 323 -0.70 6.06 15.60
CA GLY A 323 0.47 6.83 16.04
C GLY A 323 1.78 6.47 15.31
N THR A 324 2.11 7.23 14.26
CA THR A 324 3.36 7.06 13.49
C THR A 324 3.98 8.42 13.13
N ASP A 325 5.22 8.43 12.62
CA ASP A 325 5.87 9.65 12.11
C ASP A 325 5.20 10.24 10.84
N TYR A 326 4.23 9.52 10.26
CA TYR A 326 3.45 9.92 9.08
C TYR A 326 2.23 10.79 9.42
N THR A 327 1.88 10.92 10.69
CA THR A 327 0.69 11.68 11.13
C THR A 327 1.06 12.78 12.13
N PRO A 328 0.35 13.93 12.15
CA PRO A 328 0.48 14.92 13.21
C PRO A 328 -0.23 14.51 14.51
N TYR A 329 -0.95 13.38 14.52
CA TYR A 329 -1.71 12.88 15.66
C TYR A 329 -0.91 11.86 16.47
N ALA A 330 -0.93 11.97 17.80
CA ALA A 330 -0.26 11.02 18.70
C ALA A 330 -1.06 9.71 18.87
N GLU A 331 -0.38 8.61 19.22
CA GLU A 331 -1.00 7.30 19.52
C GLU A 331 -2.22 7.44 20.46
N GLY A 332 -3.38 7.00 19.98
CA GLY A 332 -4.66 7.07 20.69
C GLY A 332 -5.29 8.45 20.82
N ALA A 333 -4.82 9.46 20.05
CA ALA A 333 -5.54 10.71 19.89
C ALA A 333 -6.85 10.49 19.13
N ALA A 334 -7.96 10.98 19.71
CA ALA A 334 -9.27 10.96 19.10
C ALA A 334 -9.44 12.14 18.13
N VAL A 335 -9.90 11.87 16.91
CA VAL A 335 -10.07 12.85 15.84
C VAL A 335 -11.49 12.76 15.29
N ASP A 336 -12.25 13.85 15.38
CA ASP A 336 -13.56 13.97 14.73
C ASP A 336 -13.34 14.24 13.24
N LEU A 337 -13.88 13.37 12.39
CA LEU A 337 -13.72 13.40 10.93
C LEU A 337 -15.08 13.18 10.25
N PRO A 338 -15.33 13.77 9.07
CA PRO A 338 -16.36 13.28 8.17
C PRO A 338 -16.07 11.81 7.81
N ILE A 339 -17.11 10.98 7.67
CA ILE A 339 -16.97 9.55 7.34
C ILE A 339 -16.21 9.33 6.02
N VAL A 340 -16.33 10.26 5.07
CA VAL A 340 -15.51 10.32 3.86
C VAL A 340 -14.54 11.49 4.01
N PHE A 341 -13.25 11.22 4.20
CA PHE A 341 -12.21 12.22 4.47
C PHE A 341 -11.02 12.10 3.50
N ALA A 342 -10.16 13.11 3.45
CA ALA A 342 -8.99 13.17 2.59
C ALA A 342 -7.73 12.72 3.34
N HIS A 343 -6.71 12.21 2.65
CA HIS A 343 -5.47 11.77 3.33
C HIS A 343 -4.82 12.91 4.14
N ARG A 344 -4.74 14.13 3.60
CA ARG A 344 -4.28 15.35 4.31
C ARG A 344 -5.08 15.73 5.57
N ASP A 345 -6.24 15.12 5.83
CA ASP A 345 -7.00 15.33 7.07
C ASP A 345 -6.42 14.51 8.24
N VAL A 346 -5.54 13.53 7.95
CA VAL A 346 -4.94 12.60 8.92
C VAL A 346 -3.41 12.42 8.82
N GLY A 347 -2.82 12.64 7.64
CA GLY A 347 -1.39 12.46 7.36
C GLY A 347 -0.60 13.76 7.15
N ASN A 348 0.73 13.67 7.15
CA ASN A 348 1.70 14.74 6.90
C ASN A 348 1.90 15.02 5.39
N THR A 349 0.81 14.98 4.61
CA THR A 349 0.81 14.96 3.14
C THR A 349 -0.09 16.04 2.52
N THR A 350 0.11 16.35 1.23
CA THR A 350 -0.83 17.16 0.45
C THR A 350 -1.92 16.32 -0.25
N CYS A 351 -1.77 15.00 -0.33
CA CYS A 351 -2.72 14.07 -0.96
C CYS A 351 -4.17 14.29 -0.46
N PRO A 352 -5.21 14.36 -1.32
CA PRO A 352 -5.25 14.09 -2.76
C PRO A 352 -4.91 15.30 -3.66
N GLY A 353 -4.34 16.36 -3.10
CA GLY A 353 -4.03 17.61 -3.79
C GLY A 353 -5.16 18.63 -3.78
N ASP A 354 -4.81 19.92 -3.86
CA ASP A 354 -5.74 21.04 -3.60
C ASP A 354 -6.99 21.05 -4.49
N ALA A 355 -6.87 20.75 -5.79
CA ALA A 355 -7.99 20.76 -6.73
C ALA A 355 -8.94 19.55 -6.56
N ALA A 356 -8.44 18.42 -6.06
CA ALA A 356 -9.27 17.28 -5.62
C ALA A 356 -9.87 17.49 -4.23
N TYR A 357 -9.11 18.08 -3.30
CA TYR A 357 -9.60 18.38 -1.95
C TYR A 357 -10.79 19.35 -1.99
N ALA A 358 -10.75 20.34 -2.89
CA ALA A 358 -11.88 21.21 -3.24
C ALA A 358 -13.07 20.50 -3.95
N ARG A 359 -13.10 19.17 -3.97
CA ARG A 359 -14.21 18.32 -4.46
C ARG A 359 -14.68 17.29 -3.44
N MET A 360 -14.14 17.24 -2.22
CA MET A 360 -14.55 16.26 -1.21
C MET A 360 -16.06 16.29 -0.90
N ASP A 361 -16.66 17.47 -0.76
CA ASP A 361 -18.11 17.60 -0.57
C ASP A 361 -18.91 17.04 -1.76
N ARG A 362 -18.40 17.22 -2.99
CA ARG A 362 -19.03 16.65 -4.19
C ARG A 362 -18.94 15.11 -4.23
N ILE A 363 -17.91 14.53 -3.64
CA ILE A 363 -17.80 13.06 -3.48
C ILE A 363 -18.81 12.57 -2.44
N ARG A 364 -18.99 13.30 -1.33
CA ARG A 364 -20.00 13.03 -0.29
C ARG A 364 -21.43 13.07 -0.84
N GLU A 365 -21.79 14.14 -1.57
CA GLU A 365 -23.08 14.29 -2.26
C GLU A 365 -23.41 13.09 -3.18
N ILE A 366 -22.43 12.64 -3.98
CA ILE A 366 -22.60 11.52 -4.91
C ILE A 366 -22.74 10.20 -4.15
N ALA A 367 -22.01 10.03 -3.05
CA ALA A 367 -22.04 8.84 -2.21
C ALA A 367 -23.37 8.70 -1.45
N ALA A 368 -23.87 9.79 -0.83
CA ALA A 368 -25.17 9.81 -0.15
C ALA A 368 -26.33 9.53 -1.13
N GLY A 369 -26.20 10.00 -2.38
CA GLY A 369 -27.15 9.69 -3.47
C GLY A 369 -27.25 8.20 -3.83
N VAL A 370 -26.27 7.35 -3.48
CA VAL A 370 -26.36 5.89 -3.64
C VAL A 370 -27.12 5.26 -2.47
N ALA A 371 -26.75 5.60 -1.24
CA ALA A 371 -27.32 5.01 -0.03
C ALA A 371 -28.84 5.30 0.17
N ALA A 372 -29.37 6.33 -0.51
CA ALA A 372 -30.78 6.69 -0.45
C ALA A 372 -31.73 5.73 -1.20
N ASP A 373 -31.24 4.98 -2.20
CA ASP A 373 -32.10 4.22 -3.13
C ASP A 373 -32.46 2.79 -2.66
N THR A 374 -31.88 2.30 -1.55
CA THR A 374 -31.85 0.85 -1.22
C THR A 374 -32.47 0.41 0.12
N ALA A 375 -32.71 1.31 1.08
CA ALA A 375 -32.88 0.95 2.50
C ALA A 375 -34.30 0.48 2.94
N PRO A 376 -34.38 -0.66 3.65
CA PRO A 376 -35.32 -0.82 4.78
C PRO A 376 -34.69 -1.48 6.03
N ALA A 377 -35.06 -1.02 7.23
CA ALA A 377 -34.42 -1.37 8.51
C ALA A 377 -35.08 -2.53 9.31
N ALA A 378 -34.35 -3.10 10.28
CA ALA A 378 -34.80 -4.23 11.13
C ALA A 378 -34.31 -4.17 12.62
N PRO A 379 -35.14 -4.53 13.63
CA PRO A 379 -34.77 -4.56 15.06
C PRO A 379 -34.47 -5.96 15.66
N LYS A 380 -34.06 -6.04 16.95
CA LYS A 380 -33.64 -7.25 17.70
C LYS A 380 -34.23 -7.31 19.14
N ASP A 381 -34.39 -8.52 19.72
CA ASP A 381 -34.43 -8.85 21.17
C ASP A 381 -34.45 -10.39 21.39
N GLN A 382 -33.72 -11.08 22.31
CA GLN A 382 -33.70 -11.16 23.80
C GLN A 382 -34.64 -12.23 24.44
N ARG A 383 -34.37 -12.88 25.61
CA ARG A 383 -33.25 -12.89 26.61
C ARG A 383 -33.21 -14.20 27.46
N ALA A 384 -32.06 -14.51 28.11
CA ALA A 384 -31.87 -15.33 29.33
C ALA A 384 -32.28 -16.84 29.24
N HIS A 385 -32.15 -17.76 30.23
CA HIS A 385 -31.77 -17.85 31.67
C HIS A 385 -31.06 -19.23 31.89
N ALA A 386 -30.36 -19.66 32.96
CA ALA A 386 -29.74 -19.16 34.22
C ALA A 386 -28.64 -20.24 34.61
N ASP A 387 -28.06 -20.46 35.81
CA ASP A 387 -28.17 -19.96 37.20
C ASP A 387 -26.80 -20.03 37.94
N LEU A 388 -26.70 -19.95 39.29
CA LEU A 388 -25.44 -19.97 40.09
C LEU A 388 -25.10 -21.30 40.81
N ALA A 389 -23.79 -21.61 40.93
CA ALA A 389 -23.24 -22.47 41.99
C ALA A 389 -21.80 -22.07 42.39
N ALA A 390 -21.50 -22.15 43.70
CA ALA A 390 -20.19 -21.97 44.37
C ALA A 390 -19.60 -20.54 44.54
N LEU A 391 -19.76 -19.98 45.74
CA LEU A 391 -19.01 -18.82 46.23
C LEU A 391 -17.63 -19.27 46.76
N ALA A 392 -16.55 -19.06 45.99
CA ALA A 392 -15.16 -19.15 46.50
C ALA A 392 -14.10 -18.42 45.64
N ASN A 393 -14.49 -17.59 44.66
CA ASN A 393 -13.56 -16.86 43.80
C ASN A 393 -13.99 -15.39 43.69
N ALA A 394 -13.04 -14.45 43.64
CA ALA A 394 -13.33 -13.03 43.50
C ALA A 394 -14.13 -12.72 42.22
N ILE A 395 -13.87 -13.47 41.14
CA ILE A 395 -14.63 -13.40 39.88
C ILE A 395 -16.11 -13.76 40.09
N ALA A 396 -16.39 -14.85 40.83
CA ALA A 396 -17.76 -15.29 41.13
C ALA A 396 -18.49 -14.30 42.06
N THR A 397 -17.78 -13.72 43.02
CA THR A 397 -18.30 -12.65 43.90
C THR A 397 -18.65 -11.39 43.10
N TYR A 398 -17.79 -10.97 42.17
CA TYR A 398 -18.05 -9.82 41.29
C TYR A 398 -19.26 -10.07 40.39
N TRP A 399 -19.29 -11.21 39.69
CA TRP A 399 -20.39 -11.59 38.81
C TRP A 399 -21.73 -11.66 39.55
N ALA A 400 -21.78 -12.27 40.73
CA ALA A 400 -22.98 -12.26 41.58
C ALA A 400 -23.41 -10.83 41.96
N GLY A 401 -22.45 -9.92 42.22
CA GLY A 401 -22.69 -8.50 42.43
C GLY A 401 -23.29 -7.76 41.22
N GLN A 402 -22.96 -8.17 39.99
CA GLN A 402 -23.56 -7.65 38.75
C GLN A 402 -24.95 -8.24 38.43
N GLY A 403 -25.58 -8.96 39.36
CA GLY A 403 -26.85 -9.66 39.13
C GLY A 403 -26.71 -11.07 38.55
N GLY A 404 -25.47 -11.56 38.44
CA GLY A 404 -25.15 -12.94 38.05
C GLY A 404 -25.75 -13.33 36.69
N PRO A 405 -26.43 -14.49 36.59
CA PRO A 405 -27.00 -15.01 35.34
C PRO A 405 -28.02 -14.07 34.66
N ASN A 406 -28.60 -13.14 35.43
CA ASN A 406 -29.60 -12.17 34.96
C ASN A 406 -28.97 -10.78 34.68
N GLY A 407 -27.74 -10.57 35.13
CA GLY A 407 -26.91 -9.40 34.85
C GLY A 407 -26.54 -9.27 33.36
N HIS A 408 -25.79 -8.24 33.01
CA HIS A 408 -25.34 -8.02 31.63
C HIS A 408 -24.38 -9.10 31.15
N LEU A 409 -23.54 -9.67 32.02
CA LEU A 409 -22.62 -10.78 31.71
C LEU A 409 -23.33 -12.10 31.31
N GLY A 410 -24.56 -12.33 31.78
CA GLY A 410 -25.26 -13.59 31.59
C GLY A 410 -24.70 -14.73 32.45
N ALA A 411 -25.01 -15.98 32.09
CA ALA A 411 -24.54 -17.17 32.82
C ALA A 411 -23.01 -17.38 32.68
N ALA A 412 -22.39 -18.08 33.62
CA ALA A 412 -21.01 -18.55 33.48
C ALA A 412 -20.91 -19.62 32.37
N SER A 413 -19.85 -19.54 31.56
CA SER A 413 -19.57 -20.45 30.44
C SER A 413 -18.22 -21.17 30.57
N SER A 414 -17.38 -20.79 31.53
CA SER A 414 -16.22 -21.58 31.98
C SER A 414 -16.03 -21.54 33.49
N GLU A 415 -15.29 -22.52 34.02
CA GLU A 415 -14.64 -22.39 35.32
C GLU A 415 -13.53 -21.31 35.28
N PRO A 416 -13.14 -20.74 36.44
CA PRO A 416 -11.98 -19.87 36.53
C PRO A 416 -10.69 -20.58 36.10
N THR A 417 -10.01 -19.99 35.12
CA THR A 417 -8.79 -20.51 34.47
C THR A 417 -7.61 -19.58 34.81
N PRO A 418 -6.43 -20.09 35.23
CA PRO A 418 -5.26 -19.26 35.51
C PRO A 418 -4.74 -18.52 34.26
N THR A 419 -4.31 -17.26 34.43
CA THR A 419 -3.56 -16.51 33.41
C THR A 419 -2.06 -16.64 33.64
N GLY A 420 -1.25 -16.52 32.58
CA GLY A 420 0.21 -16.74 32.62
C GLY A 420 1.02 -15.77 33.49
N ASP A 421 0.36 -14.75 34.06
CA ASP A 421 0.91 -13.77 35.00
C ASP A 421 0.52 -14.03 36.47
N GLY A 422 -0.15 -15.15 36.76
CA GLY A 422 -0.60 -15.52 38.10
C GLY A 422 -1.99 -14.99 38.49
N GLY A 423 -2.68 -14.30 37.57
CA GLY A 423 -4.10 -13.99 37.70
C GLY A 423 -4.99 -15.20 37.38
N GLN A 424 -6.29 -14.93 37.28
CA GLN A 424 -7.32 -15.88 36.83
C GLN A 424 -8.34 -15.16 35.95
N TYR A 425 -9.11 -15.90 35.16
CA TYR A 425 -10.25 -15.37 34.43
C TYR A 425 -11.36 -16.40 34.28
N ALA A 426 -12.62 -15.95 34.12
CA ALA A 426 -13.73 -16.82 33.75
C ALA A 426 -14.52 -16.24 32.59
N LYS A 427 -15.06 -17.12 31.75
CA LYS A 427 -15.92 -16.77 30.62
C LYS A 427 -17.39 -16.80 31.07
N PHE A 428 -18.18 -15.87 30.55
CA PHE A 428 -19.63 -15.79 30.69
C PHE A 428 -20.27 -15.78 29.28
N VAL A 429 -21.60 -15.74 29.19
CA VAL A 429 -22.30 -15.74 27.89
C VAL A 429 -22.05 -14.44 27.10
N ASN A 430 -21.94 -13.29 27.77
CA ASN A 430 -21.81 -11.96 27.13
C ASN A 430 -20.50 -11.22 27.47
N GLY A 431 -19.61 -11.82 28.26
CA GLY A 431 -18.41 -11.14 28.77
C GLY A 431 -17.39 -12.10 29.38
N TYR A 432 -16.16 -11.63 29.61
CA TYR A 432 -15.12 -12.32 30.38
C TYR A 432 -14.79 -11.45 31.61
N VAL A 433 -14.48 -12.08 32.73
CA VAL A 433 -14.03 -11.38 33.95
C VAL A 433 -12.67 -11.93 34.36
N TYR A 434 -11.68 -11.05 34.41
CA TYR A 434 -10.33 -11.29 34.87
C TYR A 434 -10.17 -10.83 36.34
N ALA A 435 -9.37 -11.56 37.11
CA ALA A 435 -8.89 -11.17 38.43
C ALA A 435 -7.36 -11.18 38.40
N ALA A 436 -6.75 -10.00 38.54
CA ALA A 436 -5.30 -9.85 38.54
C ALA A 436 -4.68 -10.29 39.89
N PRO A 437 -3.35 -10.52 39.95
CA PRO A 437 -2.68 -10.96 41.19
C PRO A 437 -2.82 -10.02 42.40
N ASP A 438 -3.13 -8.74 42.16
CA ASP A 438 -3.37 -7.73 43.21
C ASP A 438 -4.81 -7.72 43.74
N GLY A 439 -5.70 -8.54 43.18
CA GLY A 439 -7.11 -8.61 43.52
C GLY A 439 -8.00 -7.62 42.78
N SER A 440 -7.47 -6.84 41.83
CA SER A 440 -8.29 -6.03 40.93
C SER A 440 -9.10 -6.92 39.98
N ILE A 441 -10.35 -6.50 39.71
CA ILE A 441 -11.27 -7.20 38.80
C ILE A 441 -11.42 -6.36 37.52
N VAL A 442 -11.32 -7.03 36.37
CA VAL A 442 -11.48 -6.43 35.05
C VAL A 442 -12.52 -7.19 34.24
N GLU A 443 -13.61 -6.51 33.89
CA GLU A 443 -14.67 -7.01 33.01
C GLU A 443 -14.43 -6.56 31.57
N LEU A 444 -14.57 -7.47 30.60
CA LEU A 444 -14.63 -7.17 29.17
C LEU A 444 -15.91 -7.76 28.59
N ALA A 445 -16.68 -6.97 27.83
CA ALA A 445 -17.95 -7.39 27.24
C ALA A 445 -18.20 -6.69 25.89
N GLY A 446 -19.08 -7.28 25.06
CA GLY A 446 -19.43 -6.75 23.73
C GLY A 446 -18.22 -6.61 22.80
N ARG A 447 -18.25 -5.60 21.92
CA ARG A 447 -17.25 -5.38 20.86
C ARG A 447 -15.78 -5.43 21.32
N ILE A 448 -15.47 -4.83 22.48
CA ILE A 448 -14.11 -4.84 23.04
C ILE A 448 -13.67 -6.27 23.38
N LEU A 449 -14.57 -7.11 23.91
CA LEU A 449 -14.29 -8.53 24.10
C LEU A 449 -14.19 -9.27 22.75
N ASP A 450 -15.08 -8.98 21.80
CA ASP A 450 -15.08 -9.63 20.48
C ASP A 450 -13.72 -9.44 19.77
N ARG A 451 -13.22 -8.19 19.66
CA ARG A 451 -11.90 -7.87 19.09
C ARG A 451 -10.76 -8.45 19.93
N PHE A 452 -10.83 -8.39 21.27
CA PHE A 452 -9.82 -9.01 22.14
C PHE A 452 -9.71 -10.53 21.94
N VAL A 453 -10.82 -11.25 21.78
CA VAL A 453 -10.83 -12.69 21.52
C VAL A 453 -10.33 -13.01 20.11
N GLN A 454 -10.66 -12.20 19.10
CA GLN A 454 -10.08 -12.31 17.76
C GLN A 454 -8.55 -12.17 17.77
N LEU A 455 -8.02 -11.22 18.56
CA LEU A 455 -6.59 -10.95 18.73
C LEU A 455 -5.85 -11.98 19.60
N GLY A 456 -6.51 -13.08 20.01
CA GLY A 456 -5.92 -14.19 20.77
C GLY A 456 -6.13 -14.15 22.29
N ALA A 457 -7.00 -13.25 22.79
CA ALA A 457 -7.29 -13.05 24.20
C ALA A 457 -6.01 -12.85 25.06
N GLU A 458 -5.97 -13.37 26.29
CA GLU A 458 -4.84 -13.16 27.21
C GLU A 458 -3.48 -13.71 26.75
N SER A 459 -3.49 -14.61 25.76
CA SER A 459 -2.27 -15.17 25.13
C SER A 459 -1.92 -14.48 23.81
N GLY A 460 -2.72 -13.50 23.39
CA GLY A 460 -2.63 -12.79 22.13
C GLY A 460 -1.85 -11.48 22.19
N ALA A 461 -1.97 -10.68 21.13
CA ALA A 461 -1.17 -9.46 20.92
C ALA A 461 -1.25 -8.42 22.06
N LEU A 462 -2.40 -8.36 22.75
CA LEU A 462 -2.68 -7.40 23.82
C LEU A 462 -2.22 -7.88 25.21
N GLY A 463 -2.10 -9.20 25.42
CA GLY A 463 -1.91 -9.79 26.76
C GLY A 463 -3.12 -9.59 27.68
N THR A 464 -2.93 -9.70 29.00
CA THR A 464 -4.02 -9.53 29.98
C THR A 464 -4.50 -8.07 30.12
N PRO A 465 -5.80 -7.84 30.37
CA PRO A 465 -6.36 -6.50 30.57
C PRO A 465 -5.97 -5.92 31.93
N LEU A 466 -5.85 -4.59 31.99
CA LEU A 466 -5.33 -3.85 33.17
C LEU A 466 -6.43 -3.14 33.99
N ARG A 467 -7.54 -2.76 33.36
CA ARG A 467 -8.70 -2.13 34.01
C ARG A 467 -9.96 -2.31 33.18
N ASN A 468 -11.12 -2.15 33.82
CA ASN A 468 -12.42 -2.05 33.14
C ASN A 468 -12.38 -1.01 32.01
N PRO A 469 -13.11 -1.23 30.91
CA PRO A 469 -13.39 -0.21 29.92
C PRO A 469 -13.91 1.07 30.56
N TYR A 470 -13.47 2.21 30.05
CA TYR A 470 -13.80 3.53 30.57
C TYR A 470 -14.12 4.51 29.42
N PRO A 471 -14.98 5.52 29.64
CA PRO A 471 -15.39 6.43 28.59
C PRO A 471 -14.25 7.33 28.11
N VAL A 472 -14.21 7.56 26.80
CA VAL A 472 -13.36 8.51 26.08
C VAL A 472 -14.24 9.33 25.11
N PRO A 473 -13.78 10.46 24.53
CA PRO A 473 -14.51 11.12 23.44
C PRO A 473 -14.81 10.11 22.33
N GLY A 474 -16.03 10.10 21.78
CA GLY A 474 -16.47 9.12 20.77
C GLY A 474 -16.90 7.74 21.31
N GLY A 475 -16.38 7.27 22.45
CA GLY A 475 -16.77 5.96 22.96
C GLY A 475 -16.08 5.46 24.23
N GLN A 476 -15.44 4.28 24.16
CA GLN A 476 -14.88 3.58 25.32
C GLN A 476 -13.51 2.95 25.03
N ARG A 477 -12.54 3.13 25.94
CA ARG A 477 -11.21 2.52 25.87
C ARG A 477 -11.02 1.47 26.95
N ALA A 478 -10.37 0.36 26.59
CA ALA A 478 -9.89 -0.66 27.52
C ALA A 478 -8.37 -0.81 27.36
N ASP A 479 -7.62 -0.82 28.47
CA ASP A 479 -6.17 -0.93 28.44
C ASP A 479 -5.71 -2.36 28.78
N PHE A 480 -4.70 -2.83 28.07
CA PHE A 480 -4.10 -4.15 28.23
C PHE A 480 -2.59 -4.03 28.48
N ARG A 481 -1.94 -5.13 28.88
CA ARG A 481 -0.49 -5.15 29.14
C ARG A 481 0.31 -4.59 27.96
N LEU A 482 0.04 -5.10 26.75
CA LEU A 482 0.80 -4.82 25.53
C LEU A 482 0.09 -3.83 24.58
N GLY A 483 -1.07 -3.30 24.95
CA GLY A 483 -1.80 -2.38 24.07
C GLY A 483 -3.05 -1.76 24.69
N SER A 484 -3.97 -1.32 23.86
CA SER A 484 -5.30 -0.81 24.21
C SER A 484 -6.28 -1.09 23.09
N LEU A 485 -7.56 -1.27 23.42
CA LEU A 485 -8.66 -1.29 22.46
C LEU A 485 -9.54 -0.07 22.67
N ILE A 486 -9.95 0.60 21.59
CA ILE A 486 -10.86 1.75 21.65
C ILE A 486 -12.07 1.53 20.76
N LEU A 487 -13.22 1.36 21.40
CA LEU A 487 -14.53 1.29 20.76
C LEU A 487 -15.02 2.71 20.44
N ASP A 488 -15.20 3.03 19.17
CA ASP A 488 -16.09 4.13 18.77
C ASP A 488 -17.56 3.69 18.90
N THR A 489 -18.40 4.56 19.47
CA THR A 489 -19.81 4.21 19.76
C THR A 489 -20.82 4.68 18.73
N ALA A 490 -20.41 5.44 17.71
CA ALA A 490 -21.25 5.79 16.57
C ALA A 490 -21.26 4.66 15.51
N THR A 491 -20.09 4.11 15.23
CA THR A 491 -19.83 3.06 14.22
C THR A 491 -19.81 1.66 14.83
N GLY A 492 -19.44 1.54 16.11
CA GLY A 492 -19.31 0.25 16.80
C GLY A 492 -18.06 -0.55 16.43
N VAL A 493 -17.06 0.14 15.88
CA VAL A 493 -15.69 -0.30 15.50
C VAL A 493 -14.76 -0.31 16.70
N VAL A 494 -13.75 -1.19 16.72
CA VAL A 494 -12.73 -1.24 17.78
C VAL A 494 -11.31 -1.16 17.20
N THR A 495 -10.69 0.02 17.33
CA THR A 495 -9.29 0.30 17.00
C THR A 495 -8.34 -0.31 18.04
N THR A 496 -7.16 -0.75 17.60
CA THR A 496 -6.19 -1.61 18.28
C THR A 496 -4.83 -0.93 18.38
N LEU A 497 -4.53 -0.35 19.53
CA LEU A 497 -3.25 0.32 19.77
C LEU A 497 -2.24 -0.66 20.38
N LEU A 498 -1.24 -1.11 19.63
CA LEU A 498 -0.17 -1.96 20.16
C LEU A 498 1.05 -1.15 20.61
N LYS A 499 1.48 -1.38 21.86
CA LYS A 499 2.70 -0.79 22.40
C LYS A 499 3.89 -1.37 21.65
N HIS A 500 4.58 -0.52 20.91
CA HIS A 500 5.71 -0.89 20.05
C HIS A 500 6.74 -1.75 20.80
N GLY A 501 7.04 -2.95 20.26
CA GLY A 501 7.90 -3.96 20.88
C GLY A 501 7.21 -5.25 21.33
N GLY A 502 5.98 -5.53 20.87
CA GLY A 502 5.12 -6.66 21.29
C GLY A 502 5.57 -8.10 20.99
N ALA A 503 6.87 -8.44 21.05
CA ALA A 503 7.34 -9.82 20.96
C ALA A 503 7.46 -10.47 22.35
N GLN A 504 6.64 -11.48 22.66
CA GLN A 504 6.73 -12.22 23.92
C GLN A 504 7.81 -13.34 23.88
N PRO A 505 8.76 -13.38 24.84
CA PRO A 505 9.64 -14.53 25.04
C PRO A 505 8.91 -15.65 25.82
N GLY A 506 8.68 -16.81 25.20
CA GLY A 506 7.99 -17.94 25.83
C GLY A 506 8.88 -18.86 26.68
N PRO A 507 8.48 -19.25 27.92
CA PRO A 507 9.26 -20.16 28.78
C PRO A 507 8.68 -21.59 28.93
N ALA A 508 9.09 -22.47 28.01
CA ALA A 508 9.41 -23.92 28.12
C ALA A 508 8.67 -24.93 29.07
N GLY A 509 8.32 -26.10 28.49
CA GLY A 509 8.28 -27.44 29.13
C GLY A 509 6.88 -28.09 29.25
N GLU A 510 6.59 -29.31 28.77
CA GLU A 510 7.38 -30.34 28.05
C GLU A 510 6.48 -31.09 27.00
N PRO A 511 6.76 -32.30 26.45
CA PRO A 511 6.81 -32.50 25.00
C PRO A 511 5.55 -33.06 24.32
N ILE A 512 5.48 -32.87 22.99
CA ILE A 512 4.52 -33.50 22.04
C ILE A 512 5.31 -34.43 21.07
N PRO A 513 4.76 -35.55 20.55
CA PRO A 513 5.55 -36.63 19.95
C PRO A 513 6.34 -36.31 18.68
N GLN A 514 7.42 -37.06 18.47
CA GLN A 514 8.36 -36.92 17.36
C GLN A 514 7.76 -37.25 15.98
N ALA A 515 8.16 -36.47 14.97
CA ALA A 515 8.08 -36.88 13.58
C ALA A 515 9.23 -37.87 13.22
N LEU A 516 9.06 -38.62 12.14
CA LEU A 516 9.97 -39.69 11.72
C LEU A 516 11.33 -39.16 11.18
N PRO A 517 12.42 -39.96 11.25
CA PRO A 517 13.79 -39.45 11.09
C PRO A 517 14.17 -39.05 9.66
N VAL A 518 15.08 -38.08 9.58
CA VAL A 518 15.75 -37.62 8.35
C VAL A 518 16.91 -38.55 8.01
N ALA A 519 17.22 -38.72 6.72
CA ALA A 519 18.37 -39.50 6.24
C ALA A 519 19.60 -38.61 5.97
N ASP A 520 20.80 -39.14 6.20
CA ASP A 520 22.06 -38.40 6.20
C ASP A 520 22.53 -37.83 4.85
N ALA A 521 23.19 -36.67 4.92
CA ALA A 521 24.18 -36.18 3.95
C ALA A 521 25.35 -35.50 4.71
N PRO A 522 26.61 -35.61 4.23
CA PRO A 522 27.79 -35.39 5.08
C PRO A 522 28.23 -33.91 5.24
N ALA A 523 28.97 -33.65 6.32
CA ALA A 523 29.40 -32.32 6.74
C ALA A 523 30.68 -31.80 6.03
N PRO A 524 30.82 -30.46 5.84
CA PRO A 524 32.07 -29.81 5.41
C PRO A 524 33.08 -29.65 6.58
N PRO A 525 34.39 -29.46 6.29
CA PRO A 525 35.44 -29.37 7.31
C PRO A 525 35.52 -28.01 8.03
N THR A 526 36.07 -28.03 9.24
CA THR A 526 36.22 -26.87 10.13
C THR A 526 37.40 -25.96 9.80
N ALA A 527 37.24 -24.66 10.03
CA ALA A 527 38.34 -23.70 10.13
C ALA A 527 38.87 -23.63 11.59
N PRO A 528 40.17 -23.31 11.82
CA PRO A 528 40.75 -23.22 13.16
C PRO A 528 40.60 -21.83 13.81
N ASP A 529 40.69 -21.78 15.14
CA ASP A 529 40.44 -20.60 15.98
C ASP A 529 41.47 -19.46 15.88
N ALA A 530 41.04 -18.26 16.28
CA ALA A 530 41.87 -17.07 16.43
C ALA A 530 42.20 -16.78 17.92
N PRO A 531 43.45 -16.37 18.26
CA PRO A 531 43.82 -15.94 19.60
C PRO A 531 43.47 -14.47 19.90
N ALA A 532 43.37 -14.14 21.19
CA ALA A 532 42.95 -12.83 21.72
C ALA A 532 44.08 -11.76 21.71
N PRO A 533 43.76 -10.45 21.87
CA PRO A 533 44.66 -9.34 21.51
C PRO A 533 45.62 -8.89 22.63
N SER A 534 46.63 -8.08 22.26
CA SER A 534 47.47 -7.29 23.18
C SER A 534 48.11 -6.08 22.46
N ASP A 535 47.97 -4.89 23.06
CA ASP A 535 48.57 -3.60 22.65
C ASP A 535 49.92 -3.35 23.36
N PRO A 536 50.68 -2.25 23.10
CA PRO A 536 51.10 -1.71 21.79
C PRO A 536 52.58 -1.20 21.79
N GLN A 537 53.30 -1.13 20.65
CA GLN A 537 54.33 -0.06 20.41
C GLN A 537 55.06 -0.04 19.03
N ALA A 538 55.21 1.18 18.51
CA ALA A 538 56.40 1.79 17.87
C ALA A 538 57.17 1.16 16.67
N SER A 539 57.01 1.82 15.51
CA SER A 539 58.09 2.36 14.64
C SER A 539 58.75 1.51 13.52
N ALA A 540 59.22 2.26 12.50
CA ALA A 540 60.12 1.92 11.39
C ALA A 540 59.59 1.14 10.15
N ALA A 541 60.19 1.46 9.01
CA ALA A 541 60.07 0.89 7.65
C ALA A 541 61.50 0.81 7.04
N PRO A 542 61.77 0.42 5.76
CA PRO A 542 60.86 -0.04 4.68
C PRO A 542 61.36 -1.26 3.83
N GLN A 543 60.47 -1.82 2.98
CA GLN A 543 60.76 -2.62 1.75
C GLN A 543 61.58 -3.94 1.88
N PRO A 544 61.76 -4.76 0.82
CA PRO A 544 61.15 -4.80 -0.52
C PRO A 544 60.40 -6.14 -0.84
N ALA A 545 59.98 -6.34 -2.09
CA ALA A 545 59.43 -7.61 -2.63
C ALA A 545 60.45 -8.39 -3.49
N PRO A 546 60.16 -9.67 -3.84
CA PRO A 546 60.72 -10.27 -5.06
C PRO A 546 59.73 -11.14 -5.89
N ASP A 547 59.59 -10.78 -7.17
CA ASP A 547 59.59 -11.59 -8.40
C ASP A 547 59.07 -13.07 -8.45
N ALA A 548 57.91 -13.22 -9.11
CA ALA A 548 57.70 -13.86 -10.43
C ALA A 548 57.99 -15.37 -10.73
N GLN A 549 56.98 -15.99 -11.41
CA GLN A 549 57.05 -17.04 -12.47
C GLN A 549 57.45 -18.50 -12.10
N PRO A 550 57.15 -19.51 -12.97
CA PRO A 550 56.15 -19.61 -14.05
C PRO A 550 55.25 -20.89 -13.97
N ALA A 551 54.39 -21.11 -14.98
CA ALA A 551 53.60 -22.34 -15.17
C ALA A 551 54.23 -23.32 -16.19
N PRO A 552 53.72 -24.57 -16.30
CA PRO A 552 53.99 -25.46 -17.44
C PRO A 552 52.75 -25.96 -18.22
N ASP A 553 52.96 -26.22 -19.52
CA ASP A 553 52.12 -26.89 -20.54
C ASP A 553 51.88 -28.41 -20.31
N ALA A 554 51.05 -29.19 -21.03
CA ALA A 554 49.85 -29.03 -21.88
C ALA A 554 49.38 -30.44 -22.38
N GLN A 555 48.61 -30.54 -23.49
CA GLN A 555 48.14 -31.75 -24.24
C GLN A 555 46.82 -32.40 -23.76
N ALA A 556 45.93 -32.97 -24.62
CA ALA A 556 45.70 -32.85 -26.08
C ALA A 556 44.27 -33.35 -26.46
N ALA A 557 43.80 -33.09 -27.70
CA ALA A 557 42.43 -33.35 -28.22
C ALA A 557 42.26 -34.72 -28.96
N PRO A 558 41.05 -35.07 -29.47
CA PRO A 558 40.53 -34.58 -30.77
C PRO A 558 39.06 -34.06 -30.70
N GLU A 559 38.52 -33.16 -31.55
CA GLU A 559 38.32 -33.19 -33.03
C GLU A 559 37.41 -34.34 -33.54
N ALA A 560 36.48 -34.20 -34.51
CA ALA A 560 35.75 -33.09 -35.19
C ALA A 560 34.50 -33.75 -35.90
N PRO A 561 33.62 -33.13 -36.76
CA PRO A 561 33.80 -31.97 -37.66
C PRO A 561 32.60 -30.97 -37.70
N ALA A 562 32.58 -30.05 -38.67
CA ALA A 562 31.54 -29.03 -38.90
C ALA A 562 31.28 -28.77 -40.41
N ALA A 563 30.34 -27.82 -40.68
CA ALA A 563 30.07 -27.15 -41.97
C ALA A 563 29.18 -27.92 -43.00
N PRO A 564 28.52 -27.26 -43.99
CA PRO A 564 28.75 -25.87 -44.46
C PRO A 564 27.53 -24.97 -44.79
N ALA A 565 27.88 -23.72 -45.15
CA ALA A 565 27.19 -22.77 -46.05
C ALA A 565 28.31 -22.07 -46.89
N PRO A 566 28.07 -21.17 -47.87
CA PRO A 566 26.81 -20.57 -48.40
C PRO A 566 26.68 -20.57 -49.95
N GLU A 567 25.62 -19.98 -50.53
CA GLU A 567 25.66 -19.14 -51.78
C GLU A 567 24.27 -18.56 -52.19
N ALA A 568 24.25 -17.60 -53.15
CA ALA A 568 23.09 -16.94 -53.80
C ALA A 568 23.57 -16.15 -55.06
N PRO A 569 22.73 -15.50 -55.94
CA PRO A 569 21.26 -15.51 -56.12
C PRO A 569 20.72 -15.60 -57.60
N ASN A 570 19.38 -15.75 -57.77
CA ASN A 570 18.55 -15.36 -58.95
C ASN A 570 18.72 -16.16 -60.29
N PRO A 571 17.85 -16.02 -61.34
CA PRO A 571 16.73 -15.07 -61.55
C PRO A 571 15.36 -15.62 -62.06
N ALA A 572 14.33 -14.73 -62.01
CA ALA A 572 13.06 -14.71 -62.79
C ALA A 572 11.97 -15.79 -62.53
N ALA A 573 10.65 -15.59 -62.72
CA ALA A 573 9.72 -14.42 -62.87
C ALA A 573 8.26 -15.01 -62.94
N PRO A 574 7.12 -14.23 -63.01
CA PRO A 574 6.91 -12.78 -62.91
C PRO A 574 5.94 -12.38 -61.76
N ALA A 575 5.50 -11.11 -61.71
CA ALA A 575 4.69 -10.52 -60.64
C ALA A 575 3.17 -10.39 -60.94
N PRO A 576 2.30 -10.29 -59.91
CA PRO A 576 0.93 -9.78 -60.06
C PRO A 576 0.90 -8.26 -60.26
N VAL A 577 -0.17 -7.74 -60.86
CA VAL A 577 -0.27 -6.36 -61.38
C VAL A 577 -0.99 -5.41 -60.41
N GLY A 578 -0.49 -4.17 -60.29
CA GLY A 578 -1.09 -3.09 -59.51
C GLY A 578 -2.32 -2.44 -60.17
N PRO A 579 -3.02 -1.53 -59.48
CA PRO A 579 -4.41 -1.18 -59.79
C PRO A 579 -4.60 -0.29 -61.03
N VAL A 580 -5.81 -0.40 -61.60
CA VAL A 580 -6.38 0.48 -62.64
C VAL A 580 -7.72 1.01 -62.09
N PRO A 581 -8.09 2.30 -62.27
CA PRO A 581 -9.11 2.96 -61.46
C PRO A 581 -10.52 2.88 -62.05
N GLU A 582 -11.53 3.11 -61.21
CA GLU A 582 -12.93 3.29 -61.64
C GLU A 582 -13.58 4.55 -61.01
N ALA A 583 -14.11 5.39 -61.90
CA ALA A 583 -15.17 6.42 -61.84
C ALA A 583 -15.50 7.25 -60.56
N PRO A 584 -15.90 8.54 -60.73
CA PRO A 584 -16.19 9.47 -59.62
C PRO A 584 -17.61 9.36 -59.03
N PRO A 585 -17.86 9.92 -57.83
CA PRO A 585 -19.18 10.00 -57.22
C PRO A 585 -20.13 10.97 -57.96
N ALA A 586 -21.44 10.70 -57.85
CA ALA A 586 -22.52 11.57 -58.30
C ALA A 586 -22.79 12.73 -57.29
N PRO A 587 -23.41 13.85 -57.73
CA PRO A 587 -23.34 15.12 -57.00
C PRO A 587 -24.37 15.31 -55.86
N GLU A 588 -24.20 16.43 -55.17
CA GLU A 588 -24.99 16.91 -54.03
C GLU A 588 -26.52 16.87 -54.19
N SER A 589 -27.21 16.64 -53.08
CA SER A 589 -28.52 17.22 -52.81
C SER A 589 -28.45 17.99 -51.49
N ALA A 590 -28.75 19.28 -51.51
CA ALA A 590 -28.51 20.20 -50.40
C ALA A 590 -29.79 20.57 -49.62
N ALA A 591 -29.58 20.99 -48.37
CA ALA A 591 -30.49 21.72 -47.48
C ALA A 591 -31.80 21.05 -47.01
N ALA A 592 -31.89 20.79 -45.70
CA ALA A 592 -33.14 20.87 -44.92
C ALA A 592 -32.90 20.97 -43.39
N ALA A 593 -32.49 22.13 -42.89
CA ALA A 593 -32.58 22.50 -41.46
C ALA A 593 -32.45 24.04 -41.28
N PRO A 594 -32.97 24.65 -40.21
CA PRO A 594 -33.85 24.13 -39.15
C PRO A 594 -35.26 24.78 -39.16
N SER A 595 -36.22 24.20 -38.45
CA SER A 595 -37.50 24.86 -38.13
C SER A 595 -37.41 25.57 -36.77
N GLN A 596 -37.41 26.91 -36.77
CA GLN A 596 -37.57 27.74 -35.58
C GLN A 596 -39.05 28.14 -35.35
N PRO A 597 -39.44 28.54 -34.11
CA PRO A 597 -40.85 28.69 -33.72
C PRO A 597 -41.54 29.94 -34.30
N VAL A 598 -42.87 29.90 -34.32
CA VAL A 598 -43.75 30.91 -34.93
C VAL A 598 -44.15 32.00 -33.92
N PRO A 599 -44.03 33.31 -34.26
CA PRO A 599 -44.51 34.43 -33.43
C PRO A 599 -46.05 34.62 -33.47
N PRO A 600 -46.65 35.36 -32.52
CA PRO A 600 -48.05 35.18 -32.14
C PRO A 600 -49.10 35.92 -32.98
N ALA A 601 -50.35 35.46 -32.88
CA ALA A 601 -51.54 36.16 -33.35
C ALA A 601 -52.24 36.91 -32.18
N PRO A 602 -52.80 38.12 -32.40
CA PRO A 602 -53.35 38.94 -31.32
C PRO A 602 -54.87 38.79 -31.11
N ALA A 603 -55.27 38.88 -29.84
CA ALA A 603 -56.57 39.32 -29.36
C ALA A 603 -56.36 40.03 -28.00
N GLY A 604 -57.18 40.99 -27.58
CA GLY A 604 -58.44 41.45 -28.18
C GLY A 604 -59.46 41.72 -27.08
#